data_AF-A0A7C3G767-F1
#
_entry.id   AF-A0A7C3G767-F1
#
_cell.length_a   1.000
_cell.length_b   1.000
_cell.length_c   1.000
_cell.angle_alpha   90.00
_cell.angle_beta   90.00
_cell.angle_gamma   90.00
#
_symmetry.space_group_name_H-M   'P 1'
#
loop_
_entity.id
_entity.type
_entity.pdbx_description
1 polymer ?
#
loop_
_entity_poly.entity_id
_entity_poly.type
_entity_poly.pdbx_seq_one_letter_code
_entity_poly.pdbx_strand_id
1 'polypeptide(L)'
;MSAVEEKTNAGDSLAPSPRPEVGEAEKITTAEDSLAPSPRPEVGEAEKVTTAEDGLAPSPLPEISKEEAVKKARPFPPTWAFLVLLLGIIVVVAVGVGALRQLWISSSAESGAQETAVGKLATFDSPPDIPENAEILQENGAPVAVVSPHKLQLPGASYAIVATPLEGTRWPVPTAQQDVAVWVYGTVVNYVVGLPYITTTTSLLGGLASTDHITLTLSNGNELIFGSPQARRYPLEDTTPLSQRRPGLTLVVLGGEEADRLVVQARYLPEAATGGGKTQQLGELLVALLTAGMQSTTVNGQNFLVEYRLTNQGAEPLDTALFDLVLEDGQGQRYAVNSEVSYLGEGGPLPALISAGETVAVSAGYRAPKDLQPPLTWILRVDPTSEQAARFPLAYRAPLPGPPQPQVELLEVFADQGRDVIVINGVVRNSGESALAVTSDNVKLSSSGGEAELRAQTPPFPWQIPGGGKQSFELQFQRPAGVDSVLLDIWGFTFRIEGLP
;
A
#
# COMPACT_ATOMS: atom_id res chain seq x y z
N MET A 1 20.01 -4.73 92.50
CA MET A 1 20.31 -5.43 91.24
C MET A 1 20.35 -4.36 90.17
N SER A 2 21.57 -3.86 89.95
CA SER A 2 21.92 -2.67 89.17
C SER A 2 23.23 -2.97 88.44
N ALA A 3 23.31 -2.59 87.16
CA ALA A 3 24.50 -2.30 86.32
C ALA A 3 23.95 -2.31 84.88
N VAL A 4 23.79 -1.20 84.14
CA VAL A 4 24.77 -0.19 83.69
C VAL A 4 25.98 -0.84 83.06
N GLU A 5 26.01 -0.84 81.72
CA GLU A 5 27.25 -0.79 80.96
C GLU A 5 27.07 0.11 79.73
N GLU A 6 28.17 0.77 79.42
CA GLU A 6 28.39 2.03 78.71
C GLU A 6 29.40 1.73 77.59
N LYS A 7 29.28 2.39 76.42
CA LYS A 7 30.38 2.89 75.54
C LYS A 7 29.85 3.30 74.16
N THR A 8 29.80 4.61 73.83
CA THR A 8 30.83 5.47 73.17
C THR A 8 31.04 5.23 71.67
N ASN A 9 30.67 6.20 70.82
CA ASN A 9 31.54 7.12 70.04
C ASN A 9 30.67 7.85 69.00
N ALA A 10 30.59 9.20 68.99
CA ALA A 10 31.46 10.11 68.22
C ALA A 10 31.65 9.63 66.77
N GLY A 11 31.19 10.30 65.71
CA GLY A 11 30.94 11.72 65.47
C GLY A 11 31.63 12.02 64.13
N ASP A 12 30.93 12.53 63.11
CA ASP A 12 31.61 13.30 62.07
C ASP A 12 30.65 14.15 61.24
N SER A 13 31.24 15.25 60.80
CA SER A 13 30.69 16.50 60.33
C SER A 13 30.14 16.44 58.91
N LEU A 14 28.92 16.94 58.69
CA LEU A 14 28.37 17.22 57.37
C LEU A 14 28.90 18.59 56.88
N ALA A 15 29.91 18.55 56.01
CA ALA A 15 30.29 19.69 55.17
C ALA A 15 29.52 19.64 53.83
N PRO A 16 28.95 20.75 53.34
CA PRO A 16 28.27 20.77 52.05
C PRO A 16 29.26 20.88 50.88
N SER A 17 29.08 20.03 49.87
CA SER A 17 29.80 20.09 48.59
C SER A 17 29.44 21.37 47.80
N PRO A 18 30.43 21.99 47.11
CA PRO A 18 30.23 23.23 46.38
C PRO A 18 29.57 23.03 45.00
N ARG A 19 28.79 24.04 44.60
CA ARG A 19 28.26 24.27 43.24
C ARG A 19 29.39 24.29 42.21
N PRO A 20 29.20 23.71 41.00
CA PRO A 20 30.07 24.01 39.87
C PRO A 20 29.74 25.38 39.27
N GLU A 21 30.81 26.11 38.98
CA GLU A 21 30.86 27.41 38.34
C GLU A 21 30.32 27.39 36.90
N VAL A 22 29.66 28.48 36.54
CA VAL A 22 29.21 28.81 35.20
C VAL A 22 30.41 29.34 34.42
N GLY A 23 30.91 28.54 33.49
CA GLY A 23 31.95 28.89 32.54
C GLY A 23 31.44 29.77 31.40
N GLU A 24 32.31 30.67 30.97
CA GLU A 24 32.10 31.86 30.16
C GLU A 24 31.61 31.62 28.72
N ALA A 25 30.90 32.64 28.23
CA ALA A 25 30.44 32.78 26.87
C ALA A 25 31.61 33.07 25.91
N GLU A 26 31.88 32.13 25.00
CA GLU A 26 32.73 32.37 23.84
C GLU A 26 31.97 33.07 22.72
N LYS A 27 32.53 34.20 22.32
CA LYS A 27 32.09 35.12 21.28
C LYS A 27 32.62 34.60 19.95
N ILE A 28 31.76 34.00 19.12
CA ILE A 28 32.11 33.62 17.75
C ILE A 28 31.58 34.67 16.77
N THR A 29 32.54 35.23 16.05
CA THR A 29 32.47 36.27 15.03
C THR A 29 31.71 35.79 13.80
N THR A 30 30.68 36.53 13.41
CA THR A 30 29.95 36.36 12.14
C THR A 30 30.83 36.84 10.98
N ALA A 31 31.21 35.93 10.09
CA ALA A 31 31.75 36.26 8.78
C ALA A 31 30.62 36.12 7.74
N GLU A 32 30.27 37.25 7.13
CA GLU A 32 29.47 37.33 5.91
C GLU A 32 30.29 36.72 4.76
N ASP A 33 29.73 35.75 4.04
CA ASP A 33 30.18 35.46 2.68
C ASP A 33 29.01 35.19 1.74
N SER A 34 28.73 36.26 1.00
CA SER A 34 28.28 36.34 -0.39
C SER A 34 28.10 35.02 -1.15
N LEU A 35 26.84 34.67 -1.49
CA LEU A 35 26.54 33.81 -2.63
C LEU A 35 25.45 34.43 -3.49
N ALA A 36 25.83 34.70 -4.73
CA ALA A 36 25.02 35.26 -5.80
C ALA A 36 23.91 34.31 -6.26
N PRO A 37 22.75 34.83 -6.71
CA PRO A 37 21.72 34.01 -7.34
C PRO A 37 22.01 33.77 -8.83
N SER A 38 21.97 32.50 -9.25
CA SER A 38 21.93 32.12 -10.67
C SER A 38 20.52 32.31 -11.26
N PRO A 39 20.39 32.66 -12.55
CA PRO A 39 19.13 33.05 -13.17
C PRO A 39 18.26 31.85 -13.60
N ARG A 40 16.95 32.05 -13.47
CA ARG A 40 15.87 31.21 -13.99
C ARG A 40 15.68 31.49 -15.49
N PRO A 41 15.49 30.49 -16.36
CA PRO A 41 15.09 30.75 -17.74
C PRO A 41 13.59 31.03 -17.85
N GLU A 42 13.29 32.08 -18.60
CA GLU A 42 11.98 32.42 -19.18
C GLU A 42 11.45 31.26 -20.03
N VAL A 43 10.14 30.97 -19.91
CA VAL A 43 9.39 30.22 -20.92
C VAL A 43 8.24 31.11 -21.35
N GLY A 44 8.16 31.29 -22.67
CA GLY A 44 7.40 32.32 -23.34
C GLY A 44 5.91 32.08 -23.38
N GLU A 45 5.25 33.22 -23.50
CA GLU A 45 3.85 33.43 -23.82
C GLU A 45 3.64 33.42 -25.34
N ALA A 46 2.37 33.26 -25.74
CA ALA A 46 1.77 33.38 -27.07
C ALA A 46 1.72 32.09 -27.93
N GLU A 47 0.51 31.63 -28.25
CA GLU A 47 -0.12 32.10 -29.50
C GLU A 47 -1.63 31.86 -29.52
N LYS A 48 -2.32 32.90 -29.96
CA LYS A 48 -3.76 33.04 -30.18
C LYS A 48 -3.95 32.92 -31.68
N VAL A 49 -4.72 31.94 -32.15
CA VAL A 49 -5.15 31.89 -33.56
C VAL A 49 -6.68 31.87 -33.61
N THR A 50 -7.20 32.92 -34.23
CA THR A 50 -8.60 33.15 -34.58
C THR A 50 -8.63 33.32 -36.10
N THR A 51 -9.45 32.56 -36.83
CA THR A 51 -9.83 32.82 -38.24
C THR A 51 -11.13 32.03 -38.48
N ALA A 52 -12.31 32.68 -38.51
CA ALA A 52 -12.98 33.33 -39.65
C ALA A 52 -13.31 32.32 -40.78
N GLU A 53 -14.57 31.94 -40.94
CA GLU A 53 -15.60 32.55 -41.81
C GLU A 53 -15.37 32.30 -43.31
N ASP A 54 -16.25 31.49 -43.91
CA ASP A 54 -16.90 31.68 -45.22
C ASP A 54 -17.80 30.44 -45.44
N GLY A 55 -19.09 30.50 -45.74
CA GLY A 55 -19.77 31.44 -46.61
C GLY A 55 -20.03 30.74 -47.95
N LEU A 56 -21.26 30.29 -48.21
CA LEU A 56 -21.94 30.34 -49.53
C LEU A 56 -23.30 29.62 -49.52
N ALA A 57 -24.28 30.36 -50.04
CA ALA A 57 -25.73 30.12 -50.15
C ALA A 57 -26.08 29.31 -51.44
N PRO A 58 -27.27 29.43 -52.10
CA PRO A 58 -28.69 29.38 -51.67
C PRO A 58 -29.62 28.46 -52.55
N SER A 59 -30.85 28.16 -52.05
CA SER A 59 -32.15 28.07 -52.79
C SER A 59 -32.42 26.97 -53.86
N PRO A 60 -33.67 26.73 -54.34
CA PRO A 60 -35.03 27.14 -53.91
C PRO A 60 -36.11 26.01 -53.85
N LEU A 61 -37.32 26.42 -53.43
CA LEU A 61 -38.66 25.79 -53.57
C LEU A 61 -39.04 25.30 -54.99
N PRO A 62 -40.13 24.51 -55.11
CA PRO A 62 -41.36 25.12 -55.63
C PRO A 62 -42.66 24.70 -54.90
N GLU A 63 -43.57 25.68 -54.80
CA GLU A 63 -45.02 25.52 -54.58
C GLU A 63 -45.69 24.92 -55.82
N ILE A 64 -46.66 24.01 -55.64
CA ILE A 64 -47.76 23.80 -56.59
C ILE A 64 -49.07 23.49 -55.83
N SER A 65 -49.96 24.49 -55.84
CA SER A 65 -51.39 24.48 -56.18
C SER A 65 -52.37 23.44 -55.62
N LYS A 66 -53.43 23.98 -55.01
CA LYS A 66 -54.78 23.39 -54.84
C LYS A 66 -55.52 23.31 -56.18
N GLU A 67 -56.27 22.23 -56.42
CA GLU A 67 -57.62 22.30 -57.02
C GLU A 67 -58.41 21.00 -56.82
N GLU A 68 -59.73 21.15 -56.75
CA GLU A 68 -60.74 20.22 -56.26
C GLU A 68 -61.21 19.12 -57.24
N ALA A 69 -61.92 18.15 -56.65
CA ALA A 69 -63.07 17.41 -57.18
C ALA A 69 -62.81 16.11 -57.98
N VAL A 70 -63.31 14.99 -57.44
CA VAL A 70 -64.57 14.34 -57.87
C VAL A 70 -64.72 13.00 -57.14
N LYS A 71 -65.86 12.84 -56.44
CA LYS A 71 -66.33 11.61 -55.81
C LYS A 71 -66.44 10.46 -56.82
N LYS A 72 -65.80 9.33 -56.54
CA LYS A 72 -66.27 7.99 -56.94
C LYS A 72 -66.12 7.03 -55.77
N ALA A 73 -67.26 6.62 -55.22
CA ALA A 73 -67.37 5.59 -54.20
C ALA A 73 -66.74 4.29 -54.73
N ARG A 74 -65.70 3.82 -54.03
CA ARG A 74 -65.18 2.46 -54.18
C ARG A 74 -65.62 1.68 -52.94
N PRO A 75 -66.11 0.44 -53.10
CA PRO A 75 -66.61 -0.35 -51.98
C PRO A 75 -65.47 -0.56 -50.99
N PHE A 76 -65.64 -0.05 -49.77
CA PHE A 76 -64.76 -0.40 -48.66
C PHE A 76 -64.79 -1.92 -48.51
N PRO A 77 -63.63 -2.60 -48.56
CA PRO A 77 -63.60 -4.01 -48.24
C PRO A 77 -64.09 -4.16 -46.80
N PRO A 78 -64.94 -5.16 -46.52
CA PRO A 78 -65.48 -5.37 -45.19
C PRO A 78 -64.33 -5.48 -44.19
N THR A 79 -64.49 -4.93 -42.99
CA THR A 79 -63.46 -4.80 -41.95
C THR A 79 -62.69 -6.10 -41.66
N TRP A 80 -63.30 -7.27 -41.90
CA TRP A 80 -62.63 -8.56 -41.80
C TRP A 80 -61.49 -8.74 -42.82
N ALA A 81 -61.58 -8.16 -44.01
CA ALA A 81 -60.53 -8.24 -45.03
C ALA A 81 -59.27 -7.48 -44.61
N PHE A 82 -59.42 -6.36 -43.89
CA PHE A 82 -58.28 -5.64 -43.29
C PHE A 82 -57.63 -6.46 -42.17
N LEU A 83 -58.42 -7.15 -41.35
CA LEU A 83 -57.89 -8.03 -40.30
C LEU A 83 -57.13 -9.23 -40.89
N VAL A 84 -57.64 -9.84 -41.96
CA VAL A 84 -56.96 -10.96 -42.64
C VAL A 84 -55.68 -10.48 -43.31
N LEU A 85 -55.68 -9.29 -43.92
CA LEU A 85 -54.48 -8.69 -44.51
C LEU A 85 -53.43 -8.37 -43.44
N LEU A 86 -53.84 -7.79 -42.31
CA LEU A 86 -52.95 -7.46 -41.19
C LEU A 86 -52.33 -8.73 -40.59
N LEU A 87 -53.14 -9.79 -40.39
CA LEU A 87 -52.66 -11.07 -39.90
C LEU A 87 -51.67 -11.72 -40.89
N GLY A 88 -51.95 -11.65 -42.19
CA GLY A 88 -51.05 -12.10 -43.24
C GLY A 88 -49.70 -11.38 -43.20
N ILE A 89 -49.70 -10.06 -43.02
CA ILE A 89 -48.48 -9.26 -42.89
C ILE A 89 -47.69 -9.66 -41.64
N ILE A 90 -48.36 -9.87 -40.49
CA ILE A 90 -47.70 -10.29 -39.25
C ILE A 90 -47.02 -11.65 -39.41
N VAL A 91 -47.68 -12.61 -40.08
CA VAL A 91 -47.10 -13.93 -40.34
C VAL A 91 -45.89 -13.83 -41.27
N VAL A 92 -45.97 -13.03 -42.34
CA VAL A 92 -44.84 -12.81 -43.26
C VAL A 92 -43.65 -12.16 -42.54
N VAL A 93 -43.91 -11.19 -41.66
CA VAL A 93 -42.86 -10.56 -40.84
C VAL A 93 -42.27 -11.56 -39.85
N ALA A 94 -43.08 -12.38 -39.19
CA ALA A 94 -42.61 -13.40 -38.26
C ALA A 94 -41.74 -14.47 -38.96
N VAL A 95 -42.15 -14.92 -40.15
CA VAL A 95 -41.36 -15.85 -40.97
C VAL A 95 -40.10 -15.18 -41.50
N GLY A 96 -40.17 -13.91 -41.89
CA GLY A 96 -39.01 -13.12 -42.30
C GLY A 96 -37.99 -12.94 -41.18
N VAL A 97 -38.44 -12.62 -39.96
CA VAL A 97 -37.57 -12.51 -38.78
C VAL A 97 -37.03 -13.88 -38.35
N GLY A 98 -37.83 -14.95 -38.48
CA GLY A 98 -37.37 -16.33 -38.23
C GLY A 98 -36.30 -16.77 -39.22
N ALA A 99 -36.49 -16.54 -40.52
CA ALA A 99 -35.53 -16.84 -41.57
C ALA A 99 -34.27 -15.98 -41.44
N LEU A 100 -34.40 -14.71 -41.05
CA LEU A 100 -33.26 -13.82 -40.81
C LEU A 100 -32.48 -14.26 -39.57
N ARG A 101 -33.14 -14.67 -38.47
CA ARG A 101 -32.45 -15.27 -37.32
C ARG A 101 -31.75 -16.57 -37.69
N GLN A 102 -32.37 -17.40 -38.52
CA GLN A 102 -31.78 -18.66 -38.95
C GLN A 102 -30.55 -18.45 -39.84
N LEU A 103 -30.56 -17.44 -40.71
CA LEU A 103 -29.41 -17.01 -41.49
C LEU A 103 -28.27 -16.46 -40.61
N TRP A 104 -28.58 -15.70 -39.56
CA TRP A 104 -27.57 -15.22 -38.61
C TRP A 104 -26.98 -16.35 -37.75
N ILE A 105 -27.74 -17.41 -37.47
CA ILE A 105 -27.24 -18.61 -36.75
C ILE A 105 -26.44 -19.51 -37.70
N SER A 106 -26.80 -19.59 -38.99
CA SER A 106 -26.09 -20.44 -39.97
C SER A 106 -24.88 -19.77 -40.62
N SER A 107 -24.74 -18.44 -40.56
CA SER A 107 -23.52 -17.74 -40.96
C SER A 107 -22.38 -17.82 -39.92
N SER A 108 -22.55 -18.55 -38.81
CA SER A 108 -21.48 -18.86 -37.85
C SER A 108 -20.98 -20.32 -37.94
N ALA A 109 -21.32 -21.03 -39.01
CA ALA A 109 -20.84 -22.39 -39.23
C ALA A 109 -20.21 -22.54 -40.63
N GLU A 110 -19.13 -21.80 -40.88
CA GLU A 110 -18.12 -22.30 -41.80
C GLU A 110 -17.40 -23.44 -41.09
N SER A 111 -17.76 -24.66 -41.47
CA SER A 111 -17.06 -25.88 -41.11
C SER A 111 -15.67 -25.89 -41.76
N GLY A 112 -14.75 -25.19 -41.13
CA GLY A 112 -13.32 -25.46 -41.19
C GLY A 112 -12.92 -26.26 -39.95
N ALA A 113 -13.63 -27.37 -39.67
CA ALA A 113 -13.18 -28.32 -38.66
C ALA A 113 -11.95 -29.05 -39.22
N GLN A 114 -10.79 -28.40 -39.14
CA GLN A 114 -9.63 -29.15 -38.72
C GLN A 114 -9.98 -29.72 -37.36
N GLU A 115 -9.75 -31.01 -37.19
CA GLU A 115 -9.74 -31.69 -35.91
C GLU A 115 -8.79 -30.89 -35.00
N THR A 116 -9.35 -29.96 -34.23
CA THR A 116 -8.65 -29.38 -33.09
C THR A 116 -8.51 -30.54 -32.12
N ALA A 117 -7.43 -31.31 -32.28
CA ALA A 117 -6.94 -32.16 -31.24
C ALA A 117 -6.97 -31.29 -29.98
N VAL A 118 -7.86 -31.63 -29.05
CA VAL A 118 -7.85 -31.07 -27.71
C VAL A 118 -6.47 -31.42 -27.21
N GLY A 119 -5.57 -30.44 -27.33
CA GLY A 119 -4.15 -30.65 -27.10
C GLY A 119 -4.03 -31.06 -25.66
N LYS A 120 -3.76 -32.35 -25.45
CA LYS A 120 -3.36 -32.95 -24.19
C LYS A 120 -2.50 -31.93 -23.45
N LEU A 121 -2.81 -31.66 -22.18
CA LEU A 121 -2.01 -30.79 -21.31
C LEU A 121 -0.53 -31.05 -21.61
N ALA A 122 0.26 -29.99 -21.81
CA ALA A 122 1.69 -30.16 -21.97
C ALA A 122 2.20 -30.77 -20.67
N THR A 123 2.46 -32.06 -20.68
CA THR A 123 2.97 -32.78 -19.52
C THR A 123 4.44 -33.10 -19.74
N PHE A 124 5.21 -33.07 -18.66
CA PHE A 124 6.61 -33.44 -18.69
C PHE A 124 6.86 -34.60 -17.74
N ASP A 125 7.75 -35.50 -18.16
CA ASP A 125 8.22 -36.64 -17.38
C ASP A 125 9.53 -36.32 -16.63
N SER A 126 10.21 -35.23 -17.01
CA SER A 126 11.40 -34.67 -16.38
C SER A 126 11.35 -33.14 -16.38
N PRO A 127 11.93 -32.45 -15.37
CA PRO A 127 11.99 -30.99 -15.34
C PRO A 127 12.44 -30.39 -16.68
N PRO A 128 11.74 -29.36 -17.21
CA PRO A 128 12.16 -28.71 -18.44
C PRO A 128 13.50 -28.00 -18.25
N ASP A 129 14.37 -28.05 -19.26
CA ASP A 129 15.62 -27.32 -19.27
C ASP A 129 15.35 -25.81 -19.37
N ILE A 130 15.87 -25.07 -18.40
CA ILE A 130 15.79 -23.61 -18.39
C ILE A 130 17.06 -23.09 -19.07
N PRO A 131 16.95 -22.31 -20.15
CA PRO A 131 18.14 -21.81 -20.84
C PRO A 131 18.99 -20.93 -19.91
N GLU A 132 20.30 -21.16 -19.90
CA GLU A 132 21.27 -20.47 -19.02
C GLU A 132 21.29 -18.93 -19.19
N ASN A 133 20.75 -18.44 -20.31
CA ASN A 133 20.64 -17.02 -20.67
C ASN A 133 19.23 -16.44 -20.50
N ALA A 134 18.33 -17.10 -19.78
CA ALA A 134 17.03 -16.52 -19.45
C ALA A 134 17.20 -15.40 -18.40
N GLU A 135 17.48 -14.18 -18.88
CA GLU A 135 17.60 -12.99 -18.04
C GLU A 135 16.24 -12.61 -17.43
N ILE A 136 16.12 -12.66 -16.10
CA ILE A 136 14.87 -12.33 -15.39
C ILE A 136 14.98 -11.00 -14.65
N LEU A 137 16.08 -10.79 -13.94
CA LEU A 137 16.30 -9.60 -13.12
C LEU A 137 17.58 -8.94 -13.58
N GLN A 138 17.47 -7.66 -13.93
CA GLN A 138 18.63 -6.81 -14.13
C GLN A 138 18.64 -5.73 -13.05
N GLU A 139 19.73 -5.68 -12.29
CA GLU A 139 20.02 -4.57 -11.39
C GLU A 139 21.09 -3.71 -12.07
N ASN A 140 20.76 -2.46 -12.40
CA ASN A 140 21.65 -1.56 -13.14
C ASN A 140 22.17 -2.13 -14.47
N GLY A 141 21.39 -2.98 -15.15
CA GLY A 141 21.76 -3.62 -16.41
C GLY A 141 22.65 -4.86 -16.26
N ALA A 142 22.98 -5.29 -15.04
CA ALA A 142 23.67 -6.53 -14.76
C ALA A 142 22.67 -7.65 -14.39
N PRO A 143 22.80 -8.86 -14.95
CA PRO A 143 21.93 -9.97 -14.59
C PRO A 143 22.16 -10.39 -13.13
N VAL A 144 21.08 -10.46 -12.35
CA VAL A 144 21.10 -10.94 -10.95
C VAL A 144 20.62 -12.39 -10.93
N ALA A 145 21.40 -13.26 -10.28
CA ALA A 145 21.04 -14.66 -10.08
C ALA A 145 19.75 -14.78 -9.25
N VAL A 146 18.70 -15.34 -9.86
CA VAL A 146 17.43 -15.54 -9.18
C VAL A 146 17.50 -16.78 -8.30
N VAL A 147 17.28 -16.59 -7.00
CA VAL A 147 17.18 -17.72 -6.05
C VAL A 147 15.84 -18.42 -6.28
N SER A 148 15.89 -19.65 -6.80
CA SER A 148 14.70 -20.41 -7.14
C SER A 148 14.06 -21.06 -5.89
N PRO A 149 12.72 -21.09 -5.79
CA PRO A 149 12.04 -21.90 -4.79
C PRO A 149 12.22 -23.39 -5.09
N HIS A 150 12.47 -24.21 -4.07
CA HIS A 150 12.68 -25.66 -4.23
C HIS A 150 11.71 -26.51 -3.39
N LYS A 151 11.07 -25.93 -2.37
CA LYS A 151 10.08 -26.63 -1.54
C LYS A 151 8.92 -25.70 -1.15
N LEU A 152 7.69 -26.19 -1.26
CA LEU A 152 6.48 -25.54 -0.77
C LEU A 152 5.91 -26.36 0.39
N GLN A 153 5.67 -25.73 1.53
CA GLN A 153 5.05 -26.35 2.69
C GLN A 153 3.69 -25.69 2.96
N LEU A 154 2.64 -26.50 2.91
CA LEU A 154 1.28 -26.15 3.33
C LEU A 154 0.97 -26.87 4.67
N PRO A 155 -0.07 -26.44 5.40
CA PRO A 155 -0.53 -27.17 6.59
C PRO A 155 -0.88 -28.63 6.24
N GLY A 156 -0.05 -29.59 6.64
CA GLY A 156 -0.28 -31.02 6.39
C GLY A 156 0.13 -31.54 5.00
N ALA A 157 0.77 -30.73 4.15
CA ALA A 157 1.30 -31.20 2.86
C ALA A 157 2.62 -30.50 2.48
N SER A 158 3.49 -31.20 1.77
CA SER A 158 4.76 -30.66 1.26
C SER A 158 4.90 -31.02 -0.21
N TYR A 159 5.35 -30.06 -1.02
CA TYR A 159 5.58 -30.25 -2.45
C TYR A 159 7.03 -29.88 -2.78
N ALA A 160 7.69 -30.71 -3.58
CA ALA A 160 8.92 -30.29 -4.24
C ALA A 160 8.55 -29.29 -5.36
N ILE A 161 9.37 -28.27 -5.57
CA ILE A 161 9.11 -27.26 -6.60
C ILE A 161 10.07 -27.43 -7.76
N VAL A 162 9.50 -27.48 -8.96
CA VAL A 162 10.24 -27.45 -10.22
C VAL A 162 9.99 -26.13 -10.91
N ALA A 163 11.06 -25.46 -11.32
CA ALA A 163 10.96 -24.25 -12.10
C ALA A 163 10.53 -24.58 -13.54
N THR A 164 9.67 -23.77 -14.12
CA THR A 164 9.22 -24.01 -15.50
C THR A 164 8.96 -22.69 -16.23
N PRO A 165 9.49 -22.53 -17.45
CA PRO A 165 9.13 -21.39 -18.30
C PRO A 165 7.65 -21.44 -18.67
N LEU A 166 7.03 -20.27 -18.80
CA LEU A 166 5.67 -20.16 -19.30
C LEU A 166 5.71 -20.26 -20.84
N GLU A 167 5.25 -21.38 -21.41
CA GLU A 167 5.13 -21.52 -22.86
C GLU A 167 3.76 -21.01 -23.34
N GLY A 168 3.69 -19.71 -23.66
CA GLY A 168 2.45 -19.05 -24.06
C GLY A 168 1.45 -18.94 -22.90
N THR A 169 0.21 -19.38 -23.09
CA THR A 169 -0.84 -19.39 -22.04
C THR A 169 -0.92 -20.72 -21.29
N ARG A 170 -0.06 -21.69 -21.62
CA ARG A 170 -0.14 -23.05 -21.10
C ARG A 170 0.90 -23.23 -20.01
N TRP A 171 0.42 -23.65 -18.84
CA TRP A 171 1.28 -24.03 -17.74
C TRP A 171 1.45 -25.54 -17.77
N PRO A 172 2.66 -26.05 -18.02
CA PRO A 172 2.86 -27.48 -18.08
C PRO A 172 2.68 -28.12 -16.70
N VAL A 173 2.17 -29.35 -16.70
CA VAL A 173 1.82 -30.11 -15.49
C VAL A 173 2.60 -31.42 -15.46
N PRO A 174 3.22 -31.83 -14.34
CA PRO A 174 3.93 -33.11 -14.27
C PRO A 174 2.99 -34.29 -14.58
N THR A 175 3.40 -35.22 -15.47
CA THR A 175 2.53 -36.34 -15.89
C THR A 175 2.26 -37.36 -14.78
N ALA A 176 3.21 -37.54 -13.85
CA ALA A 176 3.24 -38.68 -12.92
C ALA A 176 3.50 -38.33 -11.45
N GLN A 177 3.65 -37.04 -11.11
CA GLN A 177 4.10 -36.61 -9.79
C GLN A 177 3.05 -35.72 -9.12
N GLN A 178 2.29 -36.31 -8.20
CA GLN A 178 1.21 -35.64 -7.46
C GLN A 178 1.72 -34.71 -6.34
N ASP A 179 2.97 -34.89 -5.92
CA ASP A 179 3.64 -34.11 -4.86
C ASP A 179 4.63 -33.08 -5.43
N VAL A 180 4.48 -32.71 -6.70
CA VAL A 180 5.34 -31.72 -7.36
C VAL A 180 4.52 -30.49 -7.74
N ALA A 181 4.99 -29.35 -7.25
CA ALA A 181 4.51 -28.04 -7.61
C ALA A 181 5.41 -27.44 -8.70
N VAL A 182 4.83 -26.58 -9.53
CA VAL A 182 5.53 -25.95 -10.65
C VAL A 182 5.61 -24.46 -10.41
N TRP A 183 6.79 -23.89 -10.27
CA TRP A 183 6.95 -22.44 -10.17
C TRP A 183 7.11 -21.81 -11.56
N VAL A 184 6.36 -20.75 -11.84
CA VAL A 184 6.57 -19.95 -13.06
C VAL A 184 7.91 -19.27 -12.93
N TYR A 185 8.86 -19.72 -13.75
CA TYR A 185 10.20 -19.22 -13.75
C TYR A 185 10.21 -17.69 -13.94
N GLY A 186 10.90 -17.02 -13.02
CA GLY A 186 11.05 -15.56 -13.01
C GLY A 186 10.03 -14.77 -12.19
N THR A 187 9.06 -15.44 -11.56
CA THR A 187 8.12 -14.77 -10.64
C THR A 187 8.72 -14.65 -9.24
N VAL A 188 9.44 -13.55 -8.97
CA VAL A 188 10.23 -13.33 -7.75
C VAL A 188 9.62 -12.33 -6.75
N VAL A 189 8.70 -11.49 -7.20
CA VAL A 189 8.00 -10.53 -6.31
C VAL A 189 6.75 -11.21 -5.74
N ASN A 190 5.92 -11.76 -6.61
CA ASN A 190 4.81 -12.63 -6.24
C ASN A 190 5.14 -14.02 -6.75
N TYR A 191 5.54 -14.94 -5.87
CA TYR A 191 5.88 -16.30 -6.31
C TYR A 191 4.63 -16.98 -6.87
N VAL A 192 4.65 -17.35 -8.15
CA VAL A 192 3.49 -17.99 -8.79
C VAL A 192 3.77 -19.47 -8.92
N VAL A 193 3.04 -20.28 -8.13
CA VAL A 193 3.27 -21.72 -8.01
C VAL A 193 1.99 -22.49 -8.37
N GLY A 194 2.11 -23.39 -9.33
CA GLY A 194 1.08 -24.29 -9.80
C GLY A 194 1.10 -25.58 -9.02
N LEU A 195 -0.08 -26.07 -8.62
CA LEU A 195 -0.28 -27.33 -7.91
C LEU A 195 -1.19 -28.25 -8.73
N PRO A 196 -0.98 -29.57 -8.73
CA PRO A 196 -1.79 -30.48 -9.54
C PRO A 196 -3.26 -30.51 -9.08
N TYR A 197 -4.19 -30.64 -10.03
CA TYR A 197 -5.61 -30.86 -9.77
C TYR A 197 -5.84 -32.29 -9.28
N ILE A 198 -5.73 -32.48 -7.97
CA ILE A 198 -6.15 -33.70 -7.27
C ILE A 198 -7.05 -33.33 -6.10
N THR A 199 -7.98 -34.22 -5.74
CA THR A 199 -9.02 -33.96 -4.72
C THR A 199 -8.43 -33.53 -3.37
N THR A 200 -7.27 -34.09 -3.00
CA THR A 200 -6.55 -33.77 -1.77
C THR A 200 -6.03 -32.33 -1.78
N THR A 201 -5.37 -31.90 -2.86
CA THR A 201 -4.84 -30.54 -3.03
C THR A 201 -5.95 -29.50 -3.12
N THR A 202 -7.03 -29.76 -3.87
CA THR A 202 -8.15 -28.82 -3.96
C THR A 202 -8.84 -28.63 -2.61
N SER A 203 -9.04 -29.72 -1.86
CA SER A 203 -9.63 -29.67 -0.52
C SER A 203 -8.73 -28.94 0.47
N LEU A 204 -7.42 -29.21 0.41
CA LEU A 204 -6.41 -28.55 1.23
C LEU A 204 -6.42 -27.03 1.01
N LEU A 205 -6.31 -26.60 -0.25
CA LEU A 205 -6.27 -25.17 -0.60
C LEU A 205 -7.59 -24.45 -0.30
N GLY A 206 -8.73 -25.10 -0.55
CA GLY A 206 -10.04 -24.56 -0.21
C GLY A 206 -10.31 -24.49 1.29
N GLY A 207 -9.59 -25.31 2.09
CA GLY A 207 -9.70 -25.38 3.55
C GLY A 207 -8.73 -24.48 4.31
N LEU A 208 -7.83 -23.75 3.64
CA LEU A 208 -6.89 -22.86 4.31
C LEU A 208 -7.61 -21.73 5.05
N ALA A 209 -7.35 -21.62 6.34
CA ALA A 209 -7.85 -20.56 7.19
C ALA A 209 -6.97 -19.30 7.10
N SER A 210 -7.53 -18.13 7.44
CA SER A 210 -6.77 -16.87 7.44
C SER A 210 -5.62 -16.82 8.46
N THR A 211 -5.61 -17.76 9.42
CA THR A 211 -4.55 -17.95 10.42
C THR A 211 -3.45 -18.90 9.96
N ASP A 212 -3.64 -19.60 8.85
CA ASP A 212 -2.66 -20.57 8.35
C ASP A 212 -1.48 -19.87 7.69
N HIS A 213 -0.32 -20.52 7.77
CA HIS A 213 0.91 -20.08 7.15
C HIS A 213 1.33 -21.04 6.04
N ILE A 214 1.98 -20.48 5.04
CA ILE A 214 2.56 -21.20 3.90
C ILE A 214 4.04 -20.87 3.87
N THR A 215 4.91 -21.88 3.84
CA THR A 215 6.36 -21.67 3.81
C THR A 215 6.91 -22.06 2.45
N LEU A 216 7.74 -21.21 1.87
CA LEU A 216 8.47 -21.43 0.64
C LEU A 216 9.96 -21.47 0.95
N THR A 217 10.60 -22.62 0.78
CA THR A 217 12.05 -22.75 0.95
C THR A 217 12.73 -22.50 -0.39
N LEU A 218 13.68 -21.56 -0.40
CA LEU A 218 14.49 -21.17 -1.54
C LEU A 218 15.76 -22.02 -1.63
N SER A 219 16.38 -22.09 -2.82
CA SER A 219 17.55 -22.93 -3.09
C SER A 219 18.78 -22.59 -2.25
N ASN A 220 18.86 -21.37 -1.72
CA ASN A 220 19.90 -20.94 -0.79
C ASN A 220 19.60 -21.29 0.68
N GLY A 221 18.50 -22.00 0.95
CA GLY A 221 18.07 -22.38 2.31
C GLY A 221 17.18 -21.36 3.01
N ASN A 222 16.97 -20.16 2.43
CA ASN A 222 16.08 -19.17 3.02
C ASN A 222 14.63 -19.64 2.98
N GLU A 223 13.87 -19.35 4.04
CA GLU A 223 12.44 -19.61 4.09
C GLU A 223 11.67 -18.30 4.00
N LEU A 224 10.74 -18.22 3.04
CA LEU A 224 9.76 -17.15 2.96
C LEU A 224 8.45 -17.66 3.55
N ILE A 225 7.90 -16.94 4.52
CA ILE A 225 6.63 -17.30 5.13
C ILE A 225 5.55 -16.34 4.64
N PHE A 226 4.43 -16.92 4.23
CA PHE A 226 3.26 -16.22 3.74
C PHE A 226 2.09 -16.56 4.66
N GLY A 227 1.17 -15.63 4.85
CA GLY A 227 0.00 -15.86 5.68
C GLY A 227 -1.23 -15.12 5.16
N SER A 228 -2.30 -15.23 5.94
CA SER A 228 -3.63 -14.76 5.53
C SER A 228 -4.02 -15.27 4.14
N PRO A 229 -3.91 -16.58 3.86
CA PRO A 229 -4.28 -17.13 2.57
C PRO A 229 -5.75 -16.85 2.26
N GLN A 230 -6.03 -16.50 1.02
CA GLN A 230 -7.38 -16.21 0.53
C GLN A 230 -7.63 -17.08 -0.71
N ALA A 231 -8.46 -18.11 -0.54
CA ALA A 231 -8.90 -18.98 -1.62
C ALA A 231 -10.05 -18.33 -2.39
N ARG A 232 -9.91 -18.18 -3.71
CA ARG A 232 -10.93 -17.63 -4.61
C ARG A 232 -10.88 -18.35 -5.96
N ARG A 233 -12.02 -18.41 -6.63
CA ARG A 233 -12.13 -18.93 -8.00
C ARG A 233 -12.03 -17.78 -9.00
N TYR A 234 -11.21 -17.96 -10.03
CA TYR A 234 -10.99 -16.99 -11.10
C TYR A 234 -11.21 -17.65 -12.46
N PRO A 235 -11.74 -16.93 -13.46
CA PRO A 235 -11.71 -17.38 -14.86
C PRO A 235 -10.28 -17.71 -15.31
N LEU A 236 -10.11 -18.69 -16.20
CA LEU A 236 -8.80 -19.13 -16.69
C LEU A 236 -7.98 -17.99 -17.34
N GLU A 237 -8.68 -17.08 -18.01
CA GLU A 237 -8.13 -15.90 -18.67
C GLU A 237 -7.75 -14.75 -17.73
N ASP A 238 -8.20 -14.76 -16.47
CA ASP A 238 -7.86 -13.69 -15.53
C ASP A 238 -6.45 -13.88 -14.96
N THR A 239 -5.54 -13.00 -15.39
CA THR A 239 -4.13 -12.98 -14.95
C THR A 239 -3.88 -12.01 -13.81
N THR A 240 -4.90 -11.28 -13.33
CA THR A 240 -4.78 -10.32 -12.22
C THR A 240 -4.11 -10.93 -10.99
N PRO A 241 -4.40 -12.20 -10.60
CA PRO A 241 -3.75 -12.81 -9.45
C PRO A 241 -2.23 -13.04 -9.62
N LEU A 242 -1.74 -13.11 -10.86
CA LEU A 242 -0.34 -13.42 -11.20
C LEU A 242 0.57 -12.19 -11.21
N SER A 243 0.02 -11.01 -10.94
CA SER A 243 0.72 -9.73 -10.95
C SER A 243 1.97 -9.74 -10.06
N GLN A 244 3.08 -9.21 -10.58
CA GLN A 244 4.35 -9.05 -9.87
C GLN A 244 4.49 -7.68 -9.18
N ARG A 245 3.38 -6.93 -9.01
CA ARG A 245 3.42 -5.57 -8.43
C ARG A 245 3.44 -5.54 -6.90
N ARG A 246 3.19 -6.66 -6.23
CA ARG A 246 3.08 -6.74 -4.77
C ARG A 246 3.76 -8.01 -4.26
N PRO A 247 4.57 -7.93 -3.18
CA PRO A 247 5.16 -9.10 -2.56
C PRO A 247 4.11 -10.12 -2.10
N GLY A 248 4.26 -11.38 -2.48
CA GLY A 248 3.29 -12.41 -2.12
C GLY A 248 3.57 -13.79 -2.68
N LEU A 249 2.61 -14.69 -2.45
CA LEU A 249 2.57 -16.03 -3.02
C LEU A 249 1.19 -16.24 -3.64
N THR A 250 1.17 -16.72 -4.87
CA THR A 250 -0.03 -17.11 -5.59
C THR A 250 0.06 -18.59 -5.92
N LEU A 251 -0.83 -19.39 -5.32
CA LEU A 251 -0.99 -20.80 -5.62
C LEU A 251 -2.12 -21.00 -6.61
N VAL A 252 -1.91 -21.78 -7.65
CA VAL A 252 -2.90 -22.02 -8.72
C VAL A 252 -3.09 -23.51 -8.90
N VAL A 253 -4.33 -24.00 -8.89
CA VAL A 253 -4.59 -25.41 -9.23
C VAL A 253 -4.56 -25.60 -10.76
N LEU A 254 -3.79 -26.57 -11.24
CA LEU A 254 -3.53 -26.84 -12.65
C LEU A 254 -4.14 -28.18 -13.10
N GLY A 255 -4.72 -28.22 -14.30
CA GLY A 255 -5.19 -29.45 -14.94
C GLY A 255 -6.63 -29.85 -14.64
N GLY A 256 -7.44 -28.98 -14.01
CA GLY A 256 -8.89 -29.17 -13.91
C GLY A 256 -9.60 -28.87 -15.22
N GLU A 257 -10.74 -29.52 -15.47
CA GLU A 257 -11.60 -29.28 -16.64
C GLU A 257 -12.59 -28.11 -16.44
N GLU A 258 -12.55 -27.47 -15.27
CA GLU A 258 -13.45 -26.39 -14.89
C GLU A 258 -13.11 -25.09 -15.63
N ALA A 259 -14.13 -24.29 -15.93
CA ALA A 259 -13.97 -22.99 -16.60
C ALA A 259 -13.31 -21.92 -15.71
N ASP A 260 -13.29 -22.18 -14.41
CA ASP A 260 -12.64 -21.39 -13.38
C ASP A 260 -11.60 -22.23 -12.62
N ARG A 261 -10.56 -21.57 -12.13
CA ARG A 261 -9.48 -22.19 -11.36
C ARG A 261 -9.47 -21.68 -9.93
N LEU A 262 -9.21 -22.59 -8.99
CA LEU A 262 -8.94 -22.24 -7.61
C LEU A 262 -7.57 -21.58 -7.51
N VAL A 263 -7.54 -20.36 -6.98
CA VAL A 263 -6.33 -19.58 -6.70
C VAL A 263 -6.30 -19.23 -5.23
N VAL A 264 -5.16 -19.42 -4.59
CA VAL A 264 -4.90 -18.93 -3.24
C VAL A 264 -3.86 -17.82 -3.31
N GLN A 265 -4.23 -16.64 -2.82
CA GLN A 265 -3.27 -15.55 -2.65
C GLN A 265 -2.91 -15.42 -1.17
N ALA A 266 -1.62 -15.37 -0.87
CA ALA A 266 -1.11 -15.17 0.48
C ALA A 266 -0.13 -14.00 0.48
N ARG A 267 -0.18 -13.20 1.55
CA ARG A 267 0.72 -12.04 1.72
C ARG A 267 2.04 -12.52 2.29
N TYR A 268 3.14 -11.95 1.82
CA TYR A 268 4.44 -12.18 2.42
C TYR A 268 4.46 -11.65 3.86
N LEU A 269 4.91 -12.47 4.80
CA LEU A 269 5.06 -12.15 6.22
C LEU A 269 6.56 -12.13 6.56
N PRO A 270 7.25 -11.00 6.36
CA PRO A 270 8.68 -10.89 6.69
C PRO A 270 8.95 -11.19 8.17
N GLU A 271 7.98 -10.89 9.04
CA GLU A 271 8.05 -11.15 10.48
C GLU A 271 7.88 -12.63 10.83
N ALA A 272 7.16 -13.41 10.01
CA ALA A 272 6.89 -14.82 10.26
C ALA A 272 7.95 -15.75 9.66
N ALA A 273 8.79 -15.27 8.72
CA ALA A 273 10.01 -15.93 8.22
C ALA A 273 11.06 -16.19 9.33
N THR A 274 10.71 -15.89 10.58
CA THR A 274 11.44 -16.06 11.84
C THR A 274 11.70 -17.52 12.25
N GLY A 275 11.39 -18.51 11.40
CA GLY A 275 11.80 -19.90 11.62
C GLY A 275 13.30 -20.16 11.48
N GLY A 276 14.03 -19.34 10.70
CA GLY A 276 15.41 -19.66 10.30
C GLY A 276 16.53 -18.69 10.69
N GLY A 277 16.25 -17.50 11.23
CA GLY A 277 17.24 -16.42 11.17
C GLY A 277 17.38 -15.51 12.38
N LYS A 278 17.20 -15.99 13.63
CA LYS A 278 17.79 -15.25 14.76
C LYS A 278 19.30 -15.19 14.65
N THR A 279 19.90 -16.11 13.91
CA THR A 279 21.34 -16.20 13.75
C THR A 279 21.69 -16.36 12.27
N GLN A 280 22.70 -15.63 11.79
CA GLN A 280 23.27 -15.76 10.45
C GLN A 280 24.79 -15.84 10.53
N GLN A 281 25.38 -16.65 9.66
CA GLN A 281 26.83 -16.78 9.53
C GLN A 281 27.34 -15.81 8.46
N LEU A 282 28.43 -15.10 8.76
CA LEU A 282 29.11 -14.19 7.85
C LEU A 282 30.62 -14.49 7.90
N GLY A 283 31.09 -15.37 7.02
CA GLY A 283 32.45 -15.92 7.12
C GLY A 283 32.64 -16.68 8.44
N GLU A 284 33.60 -16.25 9.25
CA GLU A 284 33.87 -16.80 10.59
C GLU A 284 33.08 -16.09 11.71
N LEU A 285 32.22 -15.13 11.37
CA LEU A 285 31.40 -14.39 12.32
C LEU A 285 29.98 -14.97 12.39
N LEU A 286 29.54 -15.39 13.57
CA LEU A 286 28.16 -15.76 13.82
C LEU A 286 27.43 -14.56 14.44
N VAL A 287 26.39 -14.07 13.77
CA VAL A 287 25.61 -12.89 14.17
C VAL A 287 24.25 -13.34 14.64
N ALA A 288 23.88 -13.04 15.89
CA ALA A 288 22.56 -13.34 16.44
C ALA A 288 21.77 -12.08 16.82
N LEU A 289 20.62 -11.85 16.20
CA LEU A 289 19.67 -10.81 16.57
C LEU A 289 18.97 -11.18 17.88
N LEU A 290 19.01 -10.28 18.86
CA LEU A 290 18.38 -10.47 20.17
C LEU A 290 17.01 -9.77 20.21
N THR A 291 16.99 -8.45 20.01
CA THR A 291 15.78 -7.64 19.95
C THR A 291 16.01 -6.42 19.08
N ALA A 292 14.94 -5.79 18.59
CA ALA A 292 15.02 -4.52 17.90
C ALA A 292 13.74 -3.72 18.14
N GLY A 293 13.84 -2.40 18.23
CA GLY A 293 12.68 -1.56 18.45
C GLY A 293 12.99 -0.08 18.65
N MET A 294 11.91 0.71 18.74
CA MET A 294 12.00 2.12 19.09
C MET A 294 12.24 2.25 20.60
N GLN A 295 13.24 3.05 20.97
CA GLN A 295 13.60 3.31 22.36
C GLN A 295 13.03 4.63 22.87
N SER A 296 13.13 5.70 22.08
CA SER A 296 12.61 7.02 22.45
C SER A 296 12.31 7.89 21.23
N THR A 297 11.39 8.84 21.41
CA THR A 297 11.08 9.87 20.40
C THR A 297 11.81 11.16 20.74
N THR A 298 12.36 11.83 19.73
CA THR A 298 13.01 13.14 19.86
C THR A 298 12.26 14.19 19.04
N VAL A 299 12.66 15.46 19.14
CA VAL A 299 12.06 16.55 18.35
C VAL A 299 12.28 16.29 16.84
N ASN A 300 13.42 15.71 16.47
CA ASN A 300 13.87 15.56 15.08
C ASN A 300 13.72 14.14 14.53
N GLY A 301 13.08 13.22 15.27
CA GLY A 301 12.99 11.82 14.85
C GLY A 301 12.71 10.88 16.01
N GLN A 302 13.21 9.66 15.91
CA GLN A 302 13.14 8.61 16.91
C GLN A 302 14.47 7.85 16.96
N ASN A 303 14.80 7.37 18.15
CA ASN A 303 15.94 6.50 18.38
C ASN A 303 15.47 5.06 18.25
N PHE A 304 16.08 4.34 17.31
CA PHE A 304 15.82 2.93 17.07
C PHE A 304 17.05 2.12 17.49
N LEU A 305 16.85 1.03 18.21
CA LEU A 305 17.92 0.16 18.72
C LEU A 305 17.79 -1.23 18.13
N VAL A 306 18.93 -1.82 17.79
CA VAL A 306 19.09 -3.23 17.47
C VAL A 306 20.06 -3.84 18.47
N GLU A 307 19.59 -4.77 19.28
CA GLU A 307 20.40 -5.57 20.19
C GLU A 307 20.77 -6.88 19.52
N TYR A 308 22.06 -7.20 19.52
CA TYR A 308 22.57 -8.38 18.84
C TYR A 308 23.78 -8.95 19.59
N ARG A 309 24.19 -10.13 19.17
CA ARG A 309 25.36 -10.85 19.69
C ARG A 309 26.24 -11.26 18.53
N LEU A 310 27.53 -11.07 18.70
CA LEU A 310 28.55 -11.51 17.77
C LEU A 310 29.38 -12.60 18.42
N THR A 311 29.62 -13.69 17.70
CA THR A 311 30.57 -14.73 18.10
C THR A 311 31.62 -14.86 17.00
N ASN A 312 32.87 -14.54 17.31
CA ASN A 312 34.00 -14.78 16.42
C ASN A 312 34.38 -16.26 16.50
N GLN A 313 34.10 -17.04 15.46
CA GLN A 313 34.46 -18.45 15.38
C GLN A 313 35.81 -18.69 14.69
N GLY A 314 36.47 -17.60 14.29
CA GLY A 314 37.77 -17.61 13.65
C GLY A 314 38.92 -17.84 14.62
N ALA A 315 40.11 -18.05 14.04
CA ALA A 315 41.35 -18.22 14.78
C ALA A 315 42.05 -16.88 15.09
N GLU A 316 41.69 -15.81 14.38
CA GLU A 316 42.28 -14.48 14.52
C GLU A 316 41.28 -13.47 15.14
N PRO A 317 41.76 -12.43 15.83
CA PRO A 317 40.91 -11.33 16.26
C PRO A 317 40.29 -10.59 15.06
N LEU A 318 39.02 -10.19 15.19
CA LEU A 318 38.33 -9.39 14.19
C LEU A 318 38.41 -7.91 14.54
N ASP A 319 38.90 -7.10 13.60
CA ASP A 319 38.80 -5.64 13.64
C ASP A 319 37.40 -5.23 13.16
N THR A 320 36.63 -4.61 14.06
CA THR A 320 35.25 -4.21 13.77
C THR A 320 35.14 -2.81 13.18
N ALA A 321 36.25 -2.07 13.06
CA ALA A 321 36.26 -0.73 12.46
C ALA A 321 35.82 -0.75 10.99
N LEU A 322 35.93 -1.91 10.33
CA LEU A 322 35.50 -2.13 8.95
C LEU A 322 34.05 -2.58 8.83
N PHE A 323 33.34 -2.79 9.94
CA PHE A 323 31.98 -3.29 9.88
C PHE A 323 31.04 -2.19 9.38
N ASP A 324 30.20 -2.55 8.41
CA ASP A 324 29.14 -1.68 7.89
C ASP A 324 27.80 -2.14 8.48
N LEU A 325 27.26 -1.33 9.38
CA LEU A 325 26.02 -1.57 10.13
C LEU A 325 24.94 -0.60 9.67
N VAL A 326 23.97 -1.09 8.91
CA VAL A 326 22.95 -0.26 8.26
C VAL A 326 21.55 -0.70 8.67
N LEU A 327 20.71 0.26 9.01
CA LEU A 327 19.27 0.06 9.04
C LEU A 327 18.69 0.56 7.71
N GLU A 328 17.88 -0.25 7.05
CA GLU A 328 17.23 0.07 5.78
C GLU A 328 15.71 -0.02 5.95
N ASP A 329 14.97 0.94 5.39
CA ASP A 329 13.52 0.98 5.46
C ASP A 329 12.82 0.49 4.19
N GLY A 330 11.48 0.52 4.18
CA GLY A 330 10.66 0.04 3.07
C GLY A 330 10.74 0.89 1.80
N GLN A 331 11.36 2.08 1.86
CA GLN A 331 11.66 2.92 0.71
C GLN A 331 13.11 2.75 0.22
N GLY A 332 13.89 1.86 0.85
CA GLY A 332 15.31 1.69 0.59
C GLY A 332 16.18 2.79 1.20
N GLN A 333 15.62 3.65 2.06
CA GLN A 333 16.38 4.67 2.76
C GLN A 333 17.28 3.99 3.81
N ARG A 334 18.55 4.38 3.81
CA ARG A 334 19.58 3.83 4.68
C ARG A 334 19.93 4.79 5.81
N TYR A 335 20.10 4.23 7.00
CA TYR A 335 20.51 4.93 8.21
C TYR A 335 21.80 4.33 8.75
N ALA A 336 22.81 5.18 8.89
CA ALA A 336 24.08 4.79 9.50
C ALA A 336 23.94 4.67 11.03
N VAL A 337 24.78 3.83 11.62
CA VAL A 337 24.86 3.69 13.07
C VAL A 337 25.22 5.03 13.72
N ASN A 338 24.57 5.34 14.83
CA ASN A 338 24.82 6.51 15.66
C ASN A 338 25.40 6.04 17.00
N SER A 339 26.63 6.47 17.31
CA SER A 339 27.34 6.05 18.52
C SER A 339 26.60 6.45 19.79
N GLU A 340 26.10 7.68 19.89
CA GLU A 340 25.36 8.17 21.06
C GLU A 340 24.11 7.34 21.33
N VAL A 341 23.35 6.98 20.29
CA VAL A 341 22.17 6.12 20.44
C VAL A 341 22.57 4.69 20.81
N SER A 342 23.69 4.19 20.29
CA SER A 342 24.18 2.85 20.61
C SER A 342 24.53 2.69 22.09
N TYR A 343 25.00 3.75 22.76
CA TYR A 343 25.21 3.77 24.22
C TYR A 343 23.92 3.69 25.05
N LEU A 344 22.75 3.90 24.45
CA LEU A 344 21.46 3.74 25.14
C LEU A 344 21.03 2.27 25.23
N GLY A 345 21.63 1.39 24.42
CA GLY A 345 21.33 -0.04 24.40
C GLY A 345 22.02 -0.81 25.52
N GLU A 346 21.52 -2.01 25.82
CA GLU A 346 21.99 -2.83 26.94
C GLU A 346 23.38 -3.44 26.69
N GLY A 347 23.69 -3.78 25.43
CA GLY A 347 25.00 -4.30 25.01
C GLY A 347 26.08 -3.22 24.86
N GLY A 348 25.69 -1.96 24.70
CA GLY A 348 26.60 -0.85 24.40
C GLY A 348 27.16 -0.92 22.97
N PRO A 349 28.03 0.03 22.56
CA PRO A 349 28.52 0.08 21.19
C PRO A 349 29.45 -1.09 20.84
N LEU A 350 29.60 -1.34 19.54
CA LEU A 350 30.52 -2.34 19.00
C LEU A 350 31.96 -2.08 19.48
N PRO A 351 32.63 -3.05 20.14
CA PRO A 351 34.03 -2.90 20.54
C PRO A 351 34.92 -2.97 19.30
N ALA A 352 36.05 -2.24 19.30
CA ALA A 352 36.97 -2.16 18.16
C ALA A 352 37.58 -3.52 17.75
N LEU A 353 37.68 -4.47 18.68
CA LEU A 353 38.25 -5.79 18.44
C LEU A 353 37.37 -6.87 19.09
N ILE A 354 37.21 -8.01 18.41
CA ILE A 354 36.60 -9.22 18.98
C ILE A 354 37.60 -10.36 18.86
N SER A 355 38.06 -10.87 20.00
CA SER A 355 39.08 -11.92 20.05
C SER A 355 38.58 -13.24 19.42
N ALA A 356 39.49 -14.09 18.98
CA ALA A 356 39.16 -15.43 18.50
C ALA A 356 38.37 -16.23 19.55
N GLY A 357 37.25 -16.83 19.16
CA GLY A 357 36.34 -17.56 20.05
C GLY A 357 35.47 -16.67 20.97
N GLU A 358 35.65 -15.35 20.96
CA GLU A 358 34.93 -14.44 21.85
C GLU A 358 33.47 -14.26 21.41
N THR A 359 32.59 -14.07 22.39
CA THR A 359 31.19 -13.73 22.18
C THR A 359 30.85 -12.43 22.92
N VAL A 360 30.40 -11.43 22.18
CA VAL A 360 30.05 -10.10 22.72
C VAL A 360 28.58 -9.78 22.45
N ALA A 361 27.91 -9.18 23.43
CA ALA A 361 26.60 -8.56 23.25
C ALA A 361 26.79 -7.07 22.96
N VAL A 362 26.06 -6.55 22.00
CA VAL A 362 26.28 -5.23 21.40
C VAL A 362 24.97 -4.62 20.92
N SER A 363 24.95 -3.30 20.87
CA SER A 363 23.82 -2.48 20.48
C SER A 363 24.20 -1.61 19.28
N ALA A 364 23.37 -1.60 18.25
CA ALA A 364 23.45 -0.67 17.13
C ALA A 364 22.28 0.30 17.20
N GLY A 365 22.58 1.56 17.49
CA GLY A 365 21.61 2.64 17.59
C GLY A 365 21.49 3.45 16.30
N TYR A 366 20.29 3.88 15.97
CA TYR A 366 19.98 4.66 14.76
C TYR A 366 19.09 5.86 15.10
N ARG A 367 19.33 6.99 14.44
CA ARG A 367 18.41 8.14 14.43
C ARG A 367 17.56 8.05 13.17
N ALA A 368 16.32 7.63 13.32
CA ALA A 368 15.36 7.46 12.22
C ALA A 368 14.30 8.60 12.26
N PRO A 369 13.65 8.91 11.13
CA PRO A 369 12.54 9.87 11.12
C PRO A 369 11.30 9.26 11.79
N LYS A 370 10.34 10.11 12.21
CA LYS A 370 9.13 9.66 12.93
C LYS A 370 8.21 8.81 12.05
N ASP A 371 8.23 9.03 10.75
CA ASP A 371 7.46 8.36 9.72
C ASP A 371 8.21 7.19 9.08
N LEU A 372 9.14 6.57 9.83
CA LEU A 372 9.90 5.40 9.40
C LEU A 372 8.99 4.32 8.80
N GLN A 373 9.24 3.95 7.54
CA GLN A 373 8.35 3.09 6.77
C GLN A 373 8.79 1.62 6.83
N PRO A 374 7.96 0.68 7.31
CA PRO A 374 8.26 -0.74 7.19
C PRO A 374 8.14 -1.22 5.72
N PRO A 375 8.76 -2.36 5.36
CA PRO A 375 9.54 -3.27 6.21
C PRO A 375 10.91 -2.69 6.58
N LEU A 376 11.40 -3.04 7.79
CA LEU A 376 12.75 -2.68 8.21
C LEU A 376 13.68 -3.87 8.06
N THR A 377 14.88 -3.62 7.54
CA THR A 377 15.96 -4.61 7.45
C THR A 377 17.21 -4.07 8.12
N TRP A 378 17.77 -4.82 9.05
CA TRP A 378 19.10 -4.54 9.58
C TRP A 378 20.14 -5.34 8.83
N ILE A 379 21.19 -4.67 8.37
CA ILE A 379 22.22 -5.22 7.51
C ILE A 379 23.56 -5.07 8.22
N LEU A 380 24.30 -6.18 8.31
CA LEU A 380 25.66 -6.22 8.83
C LEU A 380 26.59 -6.77 7.74
N ARG A 381 27.67 -6.05 7.46
CA ARG A 381 28.81 -6.52 6.66
C ARG A 381 30.09 -6.41 7.49
N VAL A 382 30.99 -7.36 7.32
CA VAL A 382 32.34 -7.31 7.94
C VAL A 382 33.26 -6.30 7.25
N ASP A 383 32.94 -5.95 6.00
CA ASP A 383 33.65 -4.98 5.17
C ASP A 383 32.60 -4.29 4.26
N PRO A 384 32.59 -2.96 4.11
CA PRO A 384 31.67 -2.25 3.22
C PRO A 384 31.72 -2.72 1.75
N THR A 385 32.84 -3.32 1.32
CA THR A 385 33.03 -3.85 -0.04
C THR A 385 32.62 -5.32 -0.19
N SER A 386 32.33 -6.01 0.92
CA SER A 386 31.91 -7.41 0.90
C SER A 386 30.56 -7.60 0.21
N GLU A 387 30.49 -8.55 -0.71
CA GLU A 387 29.22 -9.00 -1.30
C GLU A 387 28.38 -9.80 -0.29
N GLN A 388 29.03 -10.40 0.72
CA GLN A 388 28.35 -11.12 1.79
C GLN A 388 27.88 -10.13 2.86
N ALA A 389 26.60 -10.23 3.23
CA ALA A 389 25.99 -9.46 4.30
C ALA A 389 24.96 -10.32 5.04
N ALA A 390 24.96 -10.22 6.37
CA ALA A 390 23.86 -10.73 7.17
C ALA A 390 22.70 -9.73 7.12
N ARG A 391 21.49 -10.20 6.87
CA ARG A 391 20.29 -9.37 6.69
C ARG A 391 19.16 -9.87 7.55
N PHE A 392 18.76 -9.06 8.52
CA PHE A 392 17.74 -9.41 9.50
C PHE A 392 16.50 -8.56 9.28
N PRO A 393 15.36 -9.14 8.84
CA PRO A 393 14.10 -8.42 8.85
C PRO A 393 13.71 -8.11 10.30
N LEU A 394 13.34 -6.87 10.57
CA LEU A 394 12.94 -6.42 11.89
C LEU A 394 11.43 -6.27 11.96
N ALA A 395 10.84 -6.81 13.03
CA ALA A 395 9.44 -6.57 13.36
C ALA A 395 9.31 -5.14 13.92
N TYR A 396 8.89 -4.21 13.06
CA TYR A 396 8.58 -2.84 13.46
C TYR A 396 7.17 -2.48 13.03
N ARG A 397 6.35 -2.13 14.02
CA ARG A 397 5.05 -1.54 13.79
C ARG A 397 5.17 -0.05 14.06
N ALA A 398 5.02 0.76 13.01
CA ALA A 398 4.92 2.20 13.18
C ALA A 398 3.85 2.52 14.23
N PRO A 399 4.14 3.43 15.19
CA PRO A 399 3.14 3.86 16.15
C PRO A 399 1.91 4.38 15.39
N LEU A 400 0.72 4.04 15.88
CA LEU A 400 -0.50 4.61 15.32
C LEU A 400 -0.42 6.14 15.49
N PRO A 401 -0.76 6.92 14.46
CA PRO A 401 -0.78 8.37 14.61
C PRO A 401 -1.71 8.75 15.76
N GLY A 402 -1.29 9.73 16.56
CA GLY A 402 -2.13 10.33 17.59
C GLY A 402 -3.48 10.79 17.04
N PRO A 403 -4.53 10.90 17.89
CA PRO A 403 -5.85 11.32 17.44
C PRO A 403 -5.81 12.73 16.83
N PRO A 404 -6.78 13.09 15.97
CA PRO A 404 -6.89 14.45 15.48
C PRO A 404 -7.19 15.40 16.66
N GLN A 405 -6.67 16.61 16.60
CA GLN A 405 -6.90 17.64 17.63
C GLN A 405 -7.40 18.92 16.95
N PRO A 406 -8.71 19.14 16.89
CA PRO A 406 -9.28 20.32 16.26
C PRO A 406 -8.98 21.57 17.08
N GLN A 407 -8.71 22.67 16.39
CA GLN A 407 -8.71 24.03 16.92
C GLN A 407 -9.50 24.90 15.95
N VAL A 408 -10.41 25.73 16.46
CA VAL A 408 -11.25 26.59 15.61
C VAL A 408 -11.02 28.05 15.95
N GLU A 409 -10.82 28.85 14.90
CA GLU A 409 -10.64 30.29 14.97
C GLU A 409 -11.67 30.96 14.06
N LEU A 410 -12.49 31.86 14.60
CA LEU A 410 -13.40 32.69 13.81
C LEU A 410 -12.66 33.96 13.37
N LEU A 411 -12.72 34.25 12.07
CA LEU A 411 -12.08 35.43 11.48
C LEU A 411 -13.06 36.58 11.36
N GLU A 412 -14.26 36.30 10.87
CA GLU A 412 -15.27 37.33 10.60
C GLU A 412 -16.68 36.73 10.70
N VAL A 413 -17.62 37.50 11.23
CA VAL A 413 -19.03 37.14 11.27
C VAL A 413 -19.87 38.37 10.96
N PHE A 414 -20.79 38.27 10.01
CA PHE A 414 -21.70 39.36 9.68
C PHE A 414 -23.07 38.85 9.21
N ALA A 415 -24.10 39.70 9.34
CA ALA A 415 -25.42 39.44 8.82
C ALA A 415 -25.60 40.12 7.45
N ASP A 416 -26.00 39.36 6.44
CA ASP A 416 -26.39 39.89 5.13
C ASP A 416 -27.92 40.02 5.08
N GLN A 417 -28.41 41.24 5.26
CA GLN A 417 -29.86 41.52 5.26
C GLN A 417 -30.51 41.33 3.89
N GLY A 418 -29.76 41.47 2.80
CA GLY A 418 -30.31 41.28 1.45
C GLY A 418 -30.59 39.83 1.13
N ARG A 419 -29.77 38.92 1.67
CA ARG A 419 -29.89 37.47 1.50
C ARG A 419 -30.55 36.74 2.67
N ASP A 420 -30.84 37.45 3.76
CA ASP A 420 -31.38 36.90 5.03
C ASP A 420 -30.54 35.75 5.61
N VAL A 421 -29.20 35.92 5.58
CA VAL A 421 -28.24 34.93 6.09
C VAL A 421 -27.22 35.53 7.05
N ILE A 422 -26.69 34.69 7.94
CA ILE A 422 -25.50 34.96 8.74
C ILE A 422 -24.32 34.29 8.04
N VAL A 423 -23.29 35.06 7.71
CA VAL A 423 -22.06 34.59 7.08
C VAL A 423 -20.97 34.50 8.15
N ILE A 424 -20.32 33.35 8.24
CA ILE A 424 -19.29 33.04 9.24
C ILE A 424 -18.04 32.55 8.51
N ASN A 425 -16.95 33.30 8.65
CA ASN A 425 -15.64 32.96 8.13
C ASN A 425 -14.71 32.51 9.25
N GLY A 426 -13.94 31.46 9.02
CA GLY A 426 -13.02 30.94 10.02
C GLY A 426 -11.97 30.00 9.46
N VAL A 427 -11.17 29.45 10.37
CA VAL A 427 -10.18 28.41 10.07
C VAL A 427 -10.31 27.30 11.10
N VAL A 428 -10.38 26.06 10.63
CA VAL A 428 -10.18 24.88 11.45
C VAL A 428 -8.74 24.40 11.26
N ARG A 429 -7.99 24.22 12.35
CA ARG A 429 -6.64 23.64 12.37
C ARG A 429 -6.70 22.27 13.04
N ASN A 430 -5.87 21.34 12.57
CA ASN A 430 -5.68 20.05 13.21
C ASN A 430 -4.27 20.00 13.79
N SER A 431 -4.11 20.19 15.10
CA SER A 431 -2.82 20.07 15.78
C SER A 431 -2.45 18.62 16.11
N GLY A 432 -3.33 17.66 15.77
CA GLY A 432 -3.09 16.23 15.95
C GLY A 432 -2.34 15.61 14.77
N GLU A 433 -2.08 14.30 14.86
CA GLU A 433 -1.32 13.55 13.85
C GLU A 433 -2.23 12.86 12.82
N SER A 434 -3.40 12.37 13.24
CA SER A 434 -4.40 11.77 12.37
C SER A 434 -5.22 12.82 11.63
N ALA A 435 -5.77 12.48 10.45
CA ALA A 435 -6.67 13.36 9.72
C ALA A 435 -7.96 13.68 10.51
N LEU A 436 -8.37 14.94 10.45
CA LEU A 436 -9.59 15.45 11.06
C LEU A 436 -10.67 15.57 9.99
N ALA A 437 -11.74 14.79 10.14
CA ALA A 437 -12.91 14.86 9.26
C ALA A 437 -13.95 15.85 9.83
N VAL A 438 -14.28 16.90 9.08
CA VAL A 438 -15.37 17.82 9.42
C VAL A 438 -16.56 17.55 8.52
N THR A 439 -17.69 17.20 9.13
CA THR A 439 -18.96 16.92 8.46
C THR A 439 -20.01 17.96 8.83
N SER A 440 -21.17 17.95 8.16
CA SER A 440 -22.30 18.81 8.51
C SER A 440 -22.74 18.64 9.96
N ASP A 441 -22.68 17.41 10.50
CA ASP A 441 -23.10 17.11 11.88
C ASP A 441 -22.18 17.75 12.92
N ASN A 442 -20.98 18.15 12.51
CA ASN A 442 -20.04 18.85 13.38
C ASN A 442 -20.28 20.35 13.41
N VAL A 443 -21.22 20.89 12.63
CA VAL A 443 -21.45 22.34 12.54
C VAL A 443 -22.93 22.64 12.72
N LYS A 444 -23.23 23.44 13.75
CA LYS A 444 -24.60 23.81 14.09
C LYS A 444 -24.66 25.26 14.51
N LEU A 445 -25.71 25.96 14.07
CA LEU A 445 -26.04 27.29 14.56
C LEU A 445 -27.37 27.22 15.29
N SER A 446 -27.41 27.65 16.55
CA SER A 446 -28.62 27.60 17.38
C SER A 446 -28.94 28.96 17.99
N SER A 447 -30.21 29.16 18.32
CA SER A 447 -30.74 30.35 18.96
C SER A 447 -31.87 29.97 19.92
N SER A 448 -32.44 30.95 20.62
CA SER A 448 -33.67 30.73 21.41
C SER A 448 -34.85 30.26 20.57
N GLY A 449 -34.86 30.54 19.26
CA GLY A 449 -35.87 30.08 18.31
C GLY A 449 -35.64 28.67 17.74
N GLY A 450 -34.54 28.00 18.13
CA GLY A 450 -34.15 26.69 17.60
C GLY A 450 -32.89 26.74 16.74
N GLU A 451 -32.66 25.64 16.01
CA GLU A 451 -31.52 25.45 15.12
C GLU A 451 -31.77 26.12 13.75
N ALA A 452 -30.76 26.85 13.27
CA ALA A 452 -30.80 27.52 11.98
C ALA A 452 -30.38 26.57 10.85
N GLU A 453 -31.00 26.72 9.68
CA GLU A 453 -30.67 25.92 8.51
C GLU A 453 -29.35 26.39 7.88
N LEU A 454 -28.42 25.47 7.63
CA LEU A 454 -27.21 25.74 6.84
C LEU A 454 -27.59 25.86 5.36
N ARG A 455 -27.42 27.06 4.77
CA ARG A 455 -27.78 27.38 3.38
C ARG A 455 -26.65 27.13 2.40
N ALA A 456 -25.41 27.43 2.78
CA ALA A 456 -24.25 27.21 1.95
C ALA A 456 -22.99 27.00 2.78
N GLN A 457 -22.02 26.27 2.20
CA GLN A 457 -20.70 26.08 2.77
C GLN A 457 -19.62 26.13 1.68
N THR A 458 -18.49 26.75 1.99
CA THR A 458 -17.30 26.78 1.13
C THR A 458 -16.06 26.48 1.98
N PRO A 459 -15.30 25.40 1.71
CA PRO A 459 -15.59 24.33 0.75
C PRO A 459 -16.79 23.45 1.17
N PRO A 460 -17.34 22.61 0.26
CA PRO A 460 -18.38 21.64 0.63
C PRO A 460 -17.84 20.56 1.59
N PHE A 461 -18.70 20.10 2.50
CA PHE A 461 -18.41 18.95 3.36
C PHE A 461 -18.36 17.63 2.56
N PRO A 462 -17.64 16.61 3.05
CA PRO A 462 -16.79 16.61 4.24
C PRO A 462 -15.42 17.26 3.97
N TRP A 463 -14.88 17.98 4.97
CA TRP A 463 -13.50 18.46 4.92
C TRP A 463 -12.57 17.41 5.51
N GLN A 464 -11.44 17.18 4.85
CA GLN A 464 -10.38 16.28 5.31
C GLN A 464 -9.14 17.10 5.60
N ILE A 465 -8.88 17.38 6.88
CA ILE A 465 -7.77 18.22 7.32
C ILE A 465 -6.65 17.29 7.80
N PRO A 466 -5.53 17.15 7.07
CA PRO A 466 -4.43 16.27 7.48
C PRO A 466 -3.87 16.70 8.85
N GLY A 467 -3.13 15.81 9.52
CA GLY A 467 -2.41 16.17 10.75
C GLY A 467 -1.48 17.36 10.53
N GLY A 468 -1.47 18.32 11.45
CA GLY A 468 -0.78 19.62 11.29
C GLY A 468 -1.39 20.57 10.26
N GLY A 469 -2.46 20.16 9.56
CA GLY A 469 -3.11 20.92 8.50
C GLY A 469 -4.07 21.99 9.01
N LYS A 470 -4.57 22.81 8.06
CA LYS A 470 -5.63 23.80 8.31
C LYS A 470 -6.57 23.91 7.11
N GLN A 471 -7.83 24.26 7.37
CA GLN A 471 -8.85 24.52 6.36
C GLN A 471 -9.58 25.82 6.70
N SER A 472 -9.52 26.79 5.79
CA SER A 472 -10.38 27.97 5.86
C SER A 472 -11.80 27.62 5.42
N PHE A 473 -12.80 28.24 6.04
CA PHE A 473 -14.20 28.01 5.71
C PHE A 473 -14.99 29.31 5.67
N GLU A 474 -16.07 29.27 4.87
CA GLU A 474 -17.21 30.16 4.92
C GLU A 474 -18.47 29.31 5.10
N LEU A 475 -19.29 29.67 6.08
CA LEU A 475 -20.60 29.06 6.34
C LEU A 475 -21.68 30.12 6.27
N GLN A 476 -22.79 29.82 5.59
CA GLN A 476 -23.95 30.70 5.52
C GLN A 476 -25.15 30.00 6.12
N PHE A 477 -25.70 30.54 7.19
CA PHE A 477 -26.91 30.03 7.85
C PHE A 477 -28.09 30.94 7.58
N GLN A 478 -29.29 30.38 7.49
CA GLN A 478 -30.53 31.16 7.56
C GLN A 478 -30.52 32.01 8.83
N ARG A 479 -30.79 33.30 8.71
CA ARG A 479 -30.85 34.17 9.88
C ARG A 479 -32.08 33.85 10.73
N PRO A 480 -31.93 33.57 12.04
CA PRO A 480 -33.09 33.39 12.93
C PRO A 480 -33.78 34.74 13.21
N ALA A 481 -35.11 34.76 13.22
CA ALA A 481 -35.89 35.98 13.44
C ALA A 481 -36.03 36.33 14.92
N GLY A 482 -35.91 37.62 15.26
CA GLY A 482 -36.22 38.14 16.60
C GLY A 482 -35.27 37.67 17.69
N VAL A 483 -34.01 37.36 17.36
CA VAL A 483 -32.97 36.95 18.31
C VAL A 483 -31.81 37.94 18.29
N ASP A 484 -31.28 38.27 19.48
CA ASP A 484 -30.15 39.20 19.63
C ASP A 484 -28.79 38.49 19.60
N SER A 485 -28.79 37.15 19.70
CA SER A 485 -27.58 36.33 19.69
C SER A 485 -27.85 34.92 19.18
N VAL A 486 -26.78 34.27 18.69
CA VAL A 486 -26.76 32.88 18.24
C VAL A 486 -25.54 32.16 18.79
N LEU A 487 -25.59 30.83 18.87
CA LEU A 487 -24.50 29.95 19.27
C LEU A 487 -24.06 29.12 18.07
N LEU A 488 -22.82 29.29 17.65
CA LEU A 488 -22.16 28.42 16.68
C LEU A 488 -21.43 27.31 17.42
N ASP A 489 -21.82 26.07 17.19
CA ASP A 489 -21.09 24.88 17.58
C ASP A 489 -20.34 24.33 16.36
N ILE A 490 -19.03 24.23 16.45
CA ILE A 490 -18.18 23.64 15.41
C ILE A 490 -17.15 22.71 16.05
N TRP A 491 -17.27 21.40 15.78
CA TRP A 491 -16.38 20.37 16.30
C TRP A 491 -16.24 20.39 17.84
N GLY A 492 -17.32 20.75 18.54
CA GLY A 492 -17.36 20.86 20.00
C GLY A 492 -16.90 22.21 20.56
N PHE A 493 -16.46 23.14 19.72
CA PHE A 493 -16.20 24.53 20.11
C PHE A 493 -17.47 25.36 19.96
N THR A 494 -17.88 26.03 21.04
CA THR A 494 -19.07 26.90 21.04
C THR A 494 -18.67 28.37 21.04
N PHE A 495 -19.18 29.13 20.09
CA PHE A 495 -19.00 30.58 19.99
C PHE A 495 -20.35 31.28 20.12
N ARG A 496 -20.42 32.30 20.99
CA ARG A 496 -21.58 33.19 21.07
C ARG A 496 -21.35 34.39 20.16
N ILE A 497 -22.25 34.57 19.20
CA ILE A 497 -22.25 35.68 18.26
C ILE A 497 -23.38 36.62 18.69
N GLU A 498 -23.04 37.88 18.95
CA GLU A 498 -23.97 38.93 19.37
C GLU A 498 -23.97 40.07 18.35
N GLY A 499 -24.96 40.96 18.47
CA GLY A 499 -25.00 42.18 17.65
C GLY A 499 -25.29 41.87 16.19
N LEU A 500 -26.27 41.00 15.94
CA LEU A 500 -26.82 40.70 14.62
C LEU A 500 -28.07 41.59 14.39
N PRO A 501 -27.93 42.82 13.83
CA PRO A 501 -29.00 43.83 13.74
C PRO A 501 -30.04 43.55 12.67
#